data_AF-A0A6L6XMT4-F1
#
_entry.id   AF-A0A6L6XMT4-F1
#
_cell.length_a   1.000
_cell.length_b   1.000
_cell.length_c   1.000
_cell.angle_alpha   90.00
_cell.angle_beta   90.00
_cell.angle_gamma   90.00
#
_symmetry.space_group_name_H-M   'P 1'
#
loop_
_entity.id
_entity.type
_entity.pdbx_description
1 polymer ?
#
loop_
_entity_poly.entity_id
_entity_poly.type
_entity_poly.pdbx_seq_one_letter_code
_entity_poly.pdbx_strand_id
1 'polypeptide(L)'
;MRRLLALALAVPLVVGCGSDQDDYCGAVEDHQAELTDIISSTRPDALLQAQGIFEDLRESAPDDIADEWQVLVGAVDGLGDAIRDAGADPETYDPDHPPEGVTQEQREAIATASTRLASPEVVEALRAVDQQVRDVCHTPLTL
;
A
#
# COMPACT_ATOMS: atom_id res chain seq x y z
N MET A 1 -16.50 52.06 -34.06
CA MET A 1 -16.98 51.97 -32.66
C MET A 1 -17.22 50.48 -32.39
N ARG A 2 -16.28 49.73 -31.81
CA ARG A 2 -15.84 49.68 -30.39
C ARG A 2 -16.76 48.78 -29.54
N ARG A 3 -16.34 47.50 -29.42
CA ARG A 3 -16.57 46.51 -28.35
C ARG A 3 -18.02 45.98 -28.22
N LEU A 4 -18.27 44.69 -27.97
CA LEU A 4 -17.71 43.88 -26.88
C LEU A 4 -17.50 42.42 -27.29
N LEU A 5 -16.29 41.92 -27.02
CA LEU A 5 -15.97 40.50 -26.93
C LEU A 5 -16.92 39.86 -25.90
N ALA A 6 -17.61 38.79 -26.28
CA ALA A 6 -18.20 37.88 -25.33
C ALA A 6 -17.06 37.15 -24.61
N LEU A 7 -16.77 37.59 -23.37
CA LEU A 7 -16.00 36.84 -22.40
C LEU A 7 -16.80 35.58 -22.06
N ALA A 8 -16.50 34.46 -22.71
CA ALA A 8 -16.76 33.16 -22.14
C ALA A 8 -15.63 32.86 -21.15
N LEU A 9 -15.76 33.33 -19.91
CA LEU A 9 -15.00 32.75 -18.80
C LEU A 9 -15.53 31.32 -18.61
N ALA A 10 -14.87 30.36 -19.23
CA ALA A 10 -14.92 28.99 -18.77
C ALA A 10 -14.13 28.96 -17.45
N VAL A 11 -14.86 28.85 -16.35
CA VAL A 11 -14.32 28.53 -15.02
C VAL A 11 -13.95 27.05 -15.06
N PRO A 12 -12.66 26.65 -14.97
CA PRO A 12 -12.38 25.29 -14.60
C PRO A 12 -12.70 25.17 -13.10
N LEU A 13 -13.67 24.33 -12.79
CA LEU A 13 -13.96 23.88 -11.43
C LEU A 13 -12.74 23.09 -10.94
N VAL A 14 -11.79 23.77 -10.29
CA VAL A 14 -10.73 23.14 -9.50
C VAL A 14 -11.20 23.14 -8.06
N VAL A 15 -12.05 22.18 -7.70
CA VAL A 15 -12.49 21.95 -6.31
C VAL A 15 -12.56 20.43 -6.14
N GLY A 16 -11.50 19.84 -5.59
CA GLY A 16 -11.41 18.39 -5.33
C GLY A 16 -10.08 17.97 -4.71
N CYS A 17 -8.94 18.33 -5.30
CA CYS A 17 -7.64 17.79 -4.90
C CYS A 17 -7.09 18.24 -3.52
N GLY A 18 -7.83 19.04 -2.76
CA GLY A 18 -7.39 19.47 -1.42
C GLY A 18 -7.87 18.54 -0.30
N SER A 19 -9.13 18.09 -0.36
CA SER A 19 -9.69 17.22 0.68
C SER A 19 -9.06 15.83 0.66
N ASP A 20 -8.89 15.26 -0.53
CA ASP A 20 -8.45 13.87 -0.67
C ASP A 20 -6.98 13.75 -0.22
N GLN A 21 -6.18 14.79 -0.48
CA GLN A 21 -4.80 14.88 0.02
C GLN A 21 -4.73 15.07 1.53
N ASP A 22 -5.57 15.94 2.09
CA ASP A 22 -5.63 16.15 3.55
C ASP A 22 -6.07 14.86 4.27
N ASP A 23 -7.07 14.15 3.74
CA ASP A 23 -7.55 12.88 4.27
C ASP A 23 -6.47 11.79 4.19
N TYR A 24 -5.78 11.67 3.05
CA TYR A 24 -4.64 10.77 2.87
C TYR A 24 -3.51 11.05 3.86
N CYS A 25 -3.10 12.32 4.00
CA CYS A 25 -2.03 12.69 4.91
C CYS A 25 -2.44 12.48 6.38
N GLY A 26 -3.73 12.65 6.71
CA GLY A 26 -4.28 12.28 8.01
C GLY A 26 -4.15 10.77 8.28
N ALA A 27 -4.55 9.92 7.33
CA ALA A 27 -4.41 8.47 7.45
C ALA A 27 -2.94 8.03 7.59
N VAL A 28 -2.04 8.66 6.83
CA VAL A 28 -0.58 8.46 6.95
C VAL A 28 -0.08 8.75 8.36
N GLU A 29 -0.47 9.90 8.93
CA GLU A 29 -0.07 10.30 10.28
C GLU A 29 -0.63 9.35 11.34
N ASP A 30 -1.89 8.95 11.21
CA ASP A 30 -2.58 8.05 12.13
C ASP A 30 -1.88 6.67 12.19
N HIS A 31 -1.43 6.16 11.04
CA HIS A 31 -0.81 4.83 10.93
C HIS A 31 0.71 4.79 11.11
N GLN A 32 1.41 5.93 11.01
CA GLN A 32 2.87 5.97 10.97
C GLN A 32 3.53 5.19 12.13
N ALA A 33 3.06 5.42 13.36
CA ALA A 33 3.65 4.83 14.55
C ALA A 33 3.45 3.30 14.58
N GLU A 34 2.23 2.85 14.28
CA GLU A 34 1.90 1.43 14.25
C GLU A 34 2.67 0.70 13.14
N LEU A 35 2.74 1.30 11.95
CA LEU A 35 3.48 0.73 10.83
C LEU A 35 4.98 0.63 11.14
N THR A 36 5.56 1.67 11.76
CA THR A 36 6.97 1.66 12.20
C THR A 36 7.23 0.51 13.18
N ASP A 37 6.34 0.31 14.15
CA ASP A 37 6.46 -0.76 15.15
C ASP A 37 6.36 -2.15 14.51
N ILE A 38 5.42 -2.35 13.57
CA ILE A 38 5.24 -3.61 12.84
C ILE A 38 6.50 -3.93 12.02
N ILE A 39 6.97 -3.00 11.19
CA ILE A 39 8.12 -3.21 10.30
C ILE A 39 9.43 -3.39 11.09
N SER A 40 9.61 -2.64 12.19
CA SER A 40 10.79 -2.73 13.05
C SER A 40 10.85 -4.04 13.86
N SER A 41 9.74 -4.80 13.96
CA SER A 41 9.71 -6.05 14.70
C SER A 41 10.58 -7.17 14.09
N THR A 42 11.05 -6.99 12.85
CA THR A 42 11.83 -7.98 12.07
C THR A 42 11.16 -9.35 11.93
N ARG A 43 9.87 -9.44 12.24
CA ARG A 43 9.12 -10.70 12.15
C ARG A 43 8.83 -11.04 10.68
N PRO A 44 8.82 -12.34 10.31
CA PRO A 44 8.57 -12.77 8.92
C PRO A 44 7.20 -12.33 8.36
N ASP A 45 6.22 -12.12 9.25
CA ASP A 45 4.83 -11.79 8.95
C ASP A 45 4.52 -10.28 9.06
N ALA A 46 5.53 -9.42 9.29
CA ALA A 46 5.31 -7.98 9.49
C ALA A 46 4.52 -7.32 8.35
N LEU A 47 4.79 -7.66 7.09
CA LEU A 47 4.06 -7.12 5.94
C LEU A 47 2.59 -7.58 5.89
N LEU A 48 2.30 -8.79 6.36
CA LEU A 48 0.93 -9.31 6.43
C LEU A 48 0.16 -8.65 7.58
N GLN A 49 0.81 -8.41 8.72
CA GLN A 49 0.21 -7.64 9.82
C GLN A 49 -0.08 -6.19 9.42
N ALA A 50 0.75 -5.60 8.55
CA ALA A 50 0.54 -4.26 8.01
C ALA A 50 -0.51 -4.20 6.88
N GLN A 51 -1.07 -5.33 6.42
CA GLN A 51 -1.98 -5.36 5.27
C GLN A 51 -3.16 -4.38 5.41
N GLY A 52 -3.84 -4.40 6.57
CA GLY A 52 -4.97 -3.50 6.81
C GLY A 52 -4.58 -2.02 6.75
N ILE A 53 -3.37 -1.67 7.22
CA ILE A 53 -2.83 -0.31 7.13
C ILE A 53 -2.59 0.06 5.67
N PHE A 54 -1.97 -0.82 4.88
CA PHE A 54 -1.72 -0.55 3.46
C PHE A 54 -3.01 -0.41 2.66
N GLU A 55 -4.06 -1.18 3.00
CA GLU A 55 -5.37 -1.07 2.36
C GLU A 55 -6.05 0.28 2.66
N ASP A 56 -6.02 0.74 3.90
CA ASP A 56 -6.60 2.03 4.31
C ASP A 56 -5.87 3.23 3.67
N LEU A 57 -4.53 3.16 3.63
CA LEU A 57 -3.71 4.16 2.96
C LEU A 57 -3.95 4.18 1.44
N ARG A 58 -4.12 3.02 0.80
CA ARG A 58 -4.51 2.92 -0.61
C ARG A 58 -5.89 3.53 -0.86
N GLU A 59 -6.86 3.26 0.00
CA GLU A 59 -8.23 3.76 -0.18
C GLU A 59 -8.31 5.29 -0.09
N SER A 60 -7.46 5.88 0.74
CA SER A 60 -7.36 7.33 0.90
C SER A 60 -6.42 7.98 -0.12
N ALA A 61 -5.61 7.20 -0.83
CA ALA A 61 -4.54 7.73 -1.68
C ALA A 61 -5.06 8.60 -2.85
N PRO A 62 -4.40 9.72 -3.15
CA PRO A 62 -4.69 10.49 -4.36
C PRO A 62 -4.30 9.73 -5.63
N ASP A 63 -4.97 10.07 -6.75
CA ASP A 63 -4.80 9.40 -8.05
C ASP A 63 -3.35 9.33 -8.55
N ASP A 64 -2.47 10.23 -8.10
CA ASP A 64 -1.07 10.31 -8.53
C ASP A 64 -0.15 9.27 -7.88
N ILE A 65 -0.60 8.59 -6.82
CA ILE A 65 0.15 7.51 -6.13
C ILE A 65 -0.67 6.22 -5.95
N ALA A 66 -1.92 6.21 -6.42
CA ALA A 66 -2.84 5.09 -6.28
C ALA A 66 -2.34 3.80 -6.98
N ASP A 67 -1.67 3.93 -8.13
CA ASP A 67 -1.15 2.78 -8.89
C ASP A 67 -0.03 2.07 -8.12
N GLU A 68 0.88 2.82 -7.50
CA GLU A 68 1.96 2.28 -6.66
C GLU A 68 1.40 1.61 -5.40
N TRP A 69 0.40 2.21 -4.77
CA TRP A 69 -0.32 1.56 -3.68
C TRP A 69 -0.99 0.25 -4.13
N GLN A 70 -1.60 0.22 -5.31
CA GLN A 70 -2.21 -0.99 -5.85
C GLN A 70 -1.18 -2.11 -6.07
N VAL A 71 0.01 -1.78 -6.57
CA VAL A 71 1.12 -2.73 -6.75
C VAL A 71 1.56 -3.31 -5.41
N LEU A 72 1.76 -2.46 -4.39
CA LEU A 72 2.17 -2.89 -3.06
C LEU A 72 1.12 -3.77 -2.39
N VAL A 73 -0.12 -3.27 -2.28
CA VAL A 73 -1.21 -4.00 -1.63
C VAL A 73 -1.52 -5.30 -2.36
N GLY A 74 -1.56 -5.27 -3.70
CA GLY A 74 -1.81 -6.48 -4.49
C GLY A 74 -0.75 -7.57 -4.32
N ALA A 75 0.50 -7.20 -4.03
CA ALA A 75 1.55 -8.16 -3.74
C ALA A 75 1.42 -8.77 -2.34
N VAL A 76 1.05 -7.96 -1.35
CA VAL A 76 0.76 -8.42 0.03
C VAL A 76 -0.47 -9.31 0.05
N ASP A 77 -1.55 -8.91 -0.62
CA ASP A 77 -2.78 -9.69 -0.80
C ASP A 77 -2.48 -11.04 -1.44
N GLY A 78 -1.67 -11.06 -2.49
CA GLY A 78 -1.29 -12.30 -3.17
C GLY A 78 -0.54 -13.28 -2.27
N LEU A 79 0.24 -12.80 -1.30
CA LEU A 79 0.84 -13.66 -0.28
C LEU A 79 -0.22 -14.16 0.72
N GLY A 80 -1.08 -13.28 1.21
CA GLY A 80 -2.18 -13.65 2.12
C GLY A 80 -3.12 -14.68 1.49
N ASP A 81 -3.44 -14.52 0.20
CA ASP A 81 -4.24 -15.47 -0.58
C ASP A 81 -3.56 -16.85 -0.65
N ALA A 82 -2.26 -16.90 -0.99
CA ALA A 82 -1.53 -18.16 -1.08
C ALA A 82 -1.49 -18.90 0.27
N ILE A 83 -1.40 -18.17 1.39
CA ILE A 83 -1.43 -18.75 2.74
C ILE A 83 -2.84 -19.25 3.08
N ARG A 84 -3.89 -18.48 2.77
CA ARG A 84 -5.29 -18.89 2.99
C ARG A 84 -5.67 -20.11 2.16
N ASP A 85 -5.23 -20.17 0.91
CA ASP A 85 -5.43 -21.33 0.01
C ASP A 85 -4.68 -22.58 0.51
N ALA A 86 -3.62 -22.39 1.31
CA ALA A 86 -2.94 -23.46 2.02
C ALA A 86 -3.67 -23.94 3.29
N GLY A 87 -4.79 -23.29 3.65
CA GLY A 87 -5.54 -23.58 4.88
C GLY A 87 -4.88 -23.02 6.15
N ALA A 88 -3.96 -22.06 5.99
CA ALA A 88 -3.28 -21.40 7.10
C ALA A 88 -3.78 -19.96 7.27
N ASP A 89 -3.46 -19.38 8.42
CA ASP A 89 -3.80 -18.00 8.76
C ASP A 89 -2.62 -17.07 8.41
N PRO A 90 -2.78 -16.08 7.51
CA PRO A 90 -1.72 -15.14 7.13
C PRO A 90 -1.12 -14.37 8.30
N GLU A 91 -1.92 -14.01 9.31
CA GLU A 91 -1.45 -13.20 10.44
C GLU A 91 -0.55 -13.97 11.40
N THR A 92 -0.55 -15.30 11.32
CA THR A 92 0.19 -16.18 12.24
C THR A 92 1.07 -17.21 11.51
N TYR A 93 1.24 -17.05 10.19
CA TYR A 93 2.00 -17.98 9.38
C TYR A 93 3.51 -17.85 9.61
N ASP A 94 4.13 -18.94 10.06
CA ASP A 94 5.58 -19.09 10.15
C ASP A 94 6.08 -20.01 9.01
N PRO A 95 6.87 -19.51 8.04
CA PRO A 95 7.41 -20.34 6.96
C PRO A 95 8.38 -21.43 7.45
N ASP A 96 9.03 -21.25 8.61
CA ASP A 96 9.91 -22.26 9.21
C ASP A 96 9.11 -23.34 9.97
N HIS A 97 7.89 -23.01 10.41
CA HIS A 97 6.99 -23.91 11.14
C HIS A 97 5.56 -23.88 10.57
N PRO A 98 5.36 -24.30 9.30
CA PRO A 98 4.05 -24.25 8.67
C PRO A 98 3.05 -25.19 9.36
N PRO A 99 1.75 -24.85 9.42
CA PRO A 99 0.73 -25.70 10.02
C PRO A 99 0.67 -27.11 9.43
N GLU A 100 0.21 -28.07 10.24
CA GLU A 100 -0.04 -29.43 9.77
C GLU A 100 -1.05 -29.42 8.61
N GLY A 101 -0.77 -30.16 7.55
CA GLY A 101 -1.64 -30.24 6.37
C GLY A 101 -1.20 -29.35 5.19
N VAL A 102 -0.31 -28.38 5.41
CA VAL A 102 0.30 -27.63 4.30
C VAL A 102 1.17 -28.58 3.48
N THR A 103 0.85 -28.72 2.19
CA THR A 103 1.57 -29.58 1.24
C THR A 103 2.84 -28.92 0.73
N GLN A 104 3.68 -29.69 0.04
CA GLN A 104 4.88 -29.15 -0.60
C GLN A 104 4.55 -28.16 -1.71
N GLU A 105 3.52 -28.45 -2.51
CA GLU A 105 3.04 -27.57 -3.58
C GLU A 105 2.55 -26.24 -3.03
N GLN A 106 1.79 -26.26 -1.93
CA GLN A 106 1.34 -25.03 -1.25
C GLN A 106 2.51 -24.23 -0.69
N ARG A 107 3.54 -24.88 -0.11
CA ARG A 107 4.76 -24.19 0.32
C ARG A 107 5.47 -23.48 -0.84
N GLU A 108 5.54 -24.12 -2.00
CA GLU A 108 6.15 -23.53 -3.21
C GLU A 108 5.33 -22.35 -3.75
N ALA A 109 4.00 -22.44 -3.70
CA ALA A 109 3.12 -21.33 -4.05
C ALA A 109 3.32 -20.13 -3.10
N ILE A 110 3.34 -20.36 -1.79
CA ILE A 110 3.60 -19.33 -0.78
C ILE A 110 5.00 -18.71 -1.01
N ALA A 111 6.05 -19.52 -1.18
CA ALA A 111 7.40 -19.03 -1.43
C ALA A 111 7.50 -18.18 -2.71
N THR A 112 6.75 -18.55 -3.75
CA THR A 112 6.65 -17.78 -4.99
C THR A 112 5.99 -16.41 -4.75
N ALA A 113 4.89 -16.37 -3.99
CA ALA A 113 4.23 -15.13 -3.60
C ALA A 113 5.14 -14.26 -2.71
N SER A 114 5.83 -14.85 -1.73
CA SER A 114 6.82 -14.14 -0.91
C SER A 114 7.95 -13.56 -1.74
N THR A 115 8.45 -14.28 -2.75
CA THR A 115 9.50 -13.77 -3.65
C THR A 115 9.01 -12.58 -4.49
N ARG A 116 7.72 -12.55 -4.84
CA ARG A 116 7.12 -11.42 -5.59
C ARG A 116 7.16 -10.11 -4.81
N LEU A 117 7.07 -10.14 -3.49
CA LEU A 117 7.21 -8.93 -2.64
C LEU A 117 8.58 -8.27 -2.81
N ALA A 118 9.62 -9.04 -3.11
CA ALA A 118 10.96 -8.52 -3.39
C ALA A 118 11.21 -8.22 -4.88
N SER A 119 10.17 -8.27 -5.72
CA SER A 119 10.30 -7.98 -7.14
C SER A 119 10.67 -6.50 -7.37
N PRO A 120 11.37 -6.17 -8.48
CA PRO A 120 11.74 -4.79 -8.77
C PRO A 120 10.55 -3.83 -8.81
N GLU A 121 9.41 -4.30 -9.32
CA GLU A 121 8.16 -3.54 -9.43
C GLU A 121 7.61 -3.15 -8.04
N VAL A 122 7.51 -4.11 -7.12
CA VAL A 122 7.03 -3.84 -5.76
C VAL A 122 8.00 -2.95 -4.99
N VAL A 123 9.31 -3.15 -5.15
CA VAL A 123 10.33 -2.31 -4.51
C VAL A 123 10.30 -0.87 -5.05
N GLU A 124 10.03 -0.69 -6.34
CA GLU A 124 9.88 0.63 -6.94
C GLU A 124 8.62 1.34 -6.46
N ALA A 125 7.49 0.64 -6.41
CA ALA A 125 6.25 1.15 -5.84
C ALA A 125 6.41 1.57 -4.37
N LEU A 126 7.06 0.73 -3.55
CA LEU A 126 7.34 1.04 -2.14
C LEU A 126 8.15 2.33 -1.98
N ARG A 127 9.19 2.51 -2.81
CA ARG A 127 10.02 3.72 -2.80
C ARG A 127 9.25 4.95 -3.24
N ALA A 128 8.42 4.82 -4.26
CA ALA A 128 7.58 5.91 -4.75
C ALA A 128 6.58 6.36 -3.67
N VAL A 129 5.94 5.41 -2.98
CA VAL A 129 5.08 5.70 -1.82
C VAL A 129 5.86 6.42 -0.73
N ASP A 130 6.95 5.86 -0.20
CA ASP A 130 7.73 6.50 0.87
C ASP A 130 8.23 7.90 0.47
N GLN A 131 8.66 8.08 -0.78
CA GLN A 131 9.08 9.39 -1.29
C GLN A 131 7.91 10.38 -1.36
N GLN A 132 6.76 9.97 -1.92
CA GLN A 132 5.58 10.82 -2.04
C GLN A 132 5.11 11.27 -0.67
N VAL A 133 5.03 10.35 0.30
CA VAL A 133 4.52 10.66 1.63
C VAL A 133 5.47 11.65 2.35
N ARG A 134 6.78 11.54 2.16
CA ARG A 134 7.76 12.52 2.67
C ARG A 134 7.64 13.89 2.02
N ASP A 135 7.48 13.93 0.70
CA ASP A 135 7.47 15.17 -0.05
C ASP A 135 6.16 15.94 0.12
N VAL A 136 5.05 15.22 0.27
CA VAL A 136 3.69 15.77 0.31
C VAL A 136 3.17 15.88 1.74
N CYS A 137 3.15 14.77 2.48
CA CYS A 137 2.60 14.73 3.83
C CYS A 137 3.64 15.07 4.91
N HIS A 138 4.93 15.14 4.55
CA HIS A 138 6.04 15.39 5.48
C HIS A 138 6.17 14.36 6.62
N THR A 139 5.61 13.17 6.39
CA THR A 139 5.51 12.09 7.39
C THR A 139 6.18 10.83 6.82
N PRO A 140 7.37 10.45 7.29
CA PRO A 140 8.06 9.27 6.76
C PRO A 140 7.41 7.97 7.23
N LEU A 141 7.09 7.04 6.32
CA LEU A 141 6.54 5.73 6.70
C LEU A 141 7.60 4.68 7.07
N THR A 142 8.89 4.96 6.83
CA THR A 142 10.03 4.06 7.13
C THR A 142 9.80 2.64 6.64
N LEU A 143 9.51 2.53 5.34
CA LEU A 143 9.29 1.28 4.61
C LEU A 143 10.59 0.69 4.06
#